data_AF-A0AAW8L2Q4-F1
#
_entry.id   AF-A0AAW8L2Q4-F1
#
_cell.length_a   1.000
_cell.length_b   1.000
_cell.length_c   1.000
_cell.angle_alpha   90.00
_cell.angle_beta   90.00
_cell.angle_gamma   90.00
#
_symmetry.space_group_name_H-M   'P 1'
#
loop_
_entity.id
_entity.type
_entity.pdbx_description
1 polymer ?
#
loop_
_entity_poly.entity_id
_entity_poly.type
_entity_poly.pdbx_seq_one_letter_code
_entity_poly.pdbx_strand_id
1 'polypeptide(L)'
;AKKFGDERRSPIVARAEAVQIREQDLMPAEAVTVVLSEAGWIRAAKGADVDAENLNYRAGDQYLSHAVGKTNQRIYFLDETGRSYALPISSLPSARGLGEPLSSKLAPASGVAFIQVYLDDEESELIAASSSGYGFKTQVKQLDTNAKAGKSFLSVP
;
A
#
# COMPACT_ATOMS: atom_id res chain seq x y z
N ALA A 1 42.79 -41.08 9.84
CA ALA A 1 41.94 -40.56 10.93
C ALA A 1 42.47 -40.89 12.34
N LYS A 2 42.90 -42.13 12.64
CA LYS A 2 43.27 -42.58 14.01
C LYS A 2 44.30 -41.77 14.83
N LYS A 3 45.07 -40.85 14.23
CA LYS A 3 46.10 -40.07 14.95
C LYS A 3 45.78 -38.58 15.10
N PHE A 4 44.98 -38.00 14.20
CA PHE A 4 44.71 -36.54 14.16
C PHE A 4 43.32 -36.19 13.59
N GLY A 5 42.39 -37.14 13.46
CA GLY A 5 41.02 -36.83 13.02
C GLY A 5 40.17 -36.38 14.20
N ASP A 6 39.42 -35.29 14.04
CA ASP A 6 38.41 -34.82 14.97
C ASP A 6 37.03 -34.73 14.30
N GLU A 7 35.99 -34.57 15.12
CA GLU A 7 34.63 -34.35 14.64
C GLU A 7 34.50 -32.97 13.99
N ARG A 8 33.64 -32.86 12.97
CA ARG A 8 33.36 -31.60 12.30
C ARG A 8 32.78 -30.59 13.31
N ARG A 9 33.46 -29.46 13.47
CA ARG A 9 33.04 -28.39 14.38
C ARG A 9 32.04 -27.40 13.76
N SER A 10 32.02 -27.26 12.43
CA SER A 10 31.09 -26.37 11.73
C SER A 10 29.95 -27.17 11.07
N PRO A 11 28.72 -27.12 11.61
CA PRO A 11 27.58 -27.79 10.99
C PRO A 11 27.23 -27.12 9.66
N ILE A 12 26.82 -27.93 8.68
CA ILE A 12 26.27 -27.43 7.42
C ILE A 12 24.81 -27.10 7.69
N VAL A 13 24.47 -25.81 7.62
CA VAL A 13 23.10 -25.33 7.86
C VAL A 13 22.64 -24.56 6.63
N ALA A 14 21.54 -25.00 6.02
CA ALA A 14 20.88 -24.23 4.99
C ALA A 14 20.27 -22.97 5.64
N ARG A 15 20.61 -21.80 5.09
CA ARG A 15 20.04 -20.50 5.46
C ARG A 15 19.51 -19.85 4.20
N ALA A 16 18.50 -19.00 4.35
CA ALA A 16 18.16 -18.07 3.28
C ALA A 16 19.38 -17.18 2.98
N GLU A 17 19.53 -16.78 1.71
CA GLU A 17 20.55 -15.80 1.34
C GLU A 17 20.36 -14.51 2.15
N ALA A 18 21.47 -13.89 2.52
CA ALA A 18 21.42 -12.60 3.18
C ALA A 18 20.87 -11.57 2.19
N VAL A 19 19.73 -10.96 2.54
CA VAL A 19 19.11 -9.91 1.75
C VAL A 19 19.48 -8.56 2.35
N GLN A 20 19.68 -7.55 1.50
CA GLN A 20 19.90 -6.19 1.96
C GLN A 20 18.64 -5.67 2.67
N ILE A 21 18.81 -5.23 3.92
CA ILE A 21 17.74 -4.59 4.70
C ILE A 21 17.48 -3.20 4.12
N ARG A 22 16.23 -2.87 3.79
CA ARG A 22 15.85 -1.54 3.29
C ARG A 22 15.71 -0.59 4.49
N GLU A 23 16.02 0.71 4.33
CA GLU A 23 15.88 1.68 5.43
C GLU A 23 14.46 1.73 6.00
N GLN A 24 13.45 1.55 5.16
CA GLN A 24 12.03 1.45 5.56
C GLN A 24 11.76 0.30 6.55
N ASP A 25 12.51 -0.81 6.48
CA ASP A 25 12.32 -1.97 7.35
C ASP A 25 12.80 -1.68 8.79
N LEU A 26 13.61 -0.63 8.95
CA LEU A 26 14.10 -0.14 10.25
C LEU A 26 13.15 0.88 10.88
N MET A 27 12.16 1.39 10.13
CA MET A 27 11.18 2.34 10.66
C MET A 27 10.18 1.62 11.60
N PRO A 28 9.65 2.33 12.61
CA PRO A 28 8.59 1.80 13.45
C PRO A 28 7.41 1.28 12.61
N ALA A 29 6.93 0.09 12.97
CA ALA A 29 5.84 -0.60 12.28
C ALA A 29 4.57 -0.59 13.16
N GLU A 30 3.96 0.59 13.31
CA GLU A 30 2.70 0.75 14.03
C GLU A 30 1.52 0.38 13.14
N ALA A 31 0.52 -0.29 13.70
CA ALA A 31 -0.72 -0.60 12.98
C ALA A 31 -1.51 0.69 12.71
N VAL A 32 -1.94 0.85 11.46
CA VAL A 32 -2.72 2.00 11.00
C VAL A 32 -3.82 1.59 10.04
N THR A 33 -4.89 2.38 10.03
CA THR A 33 -5.98 2.29 9.06
C THR A 33 -5.94 3.54 8.18
N VAL A 34 -5.69 3.35 6.89
CA VAL A 34 -5.68 4.44 5.92
C VAL A 34 -7.05 4.53 5.28
N VAL A 35 -7.65 5.71 5.31
CA VAL A 35 -9.04 5.96 4.90
C VAL A 35 -9.08 6.97 3.77
N LEU A 36 -9.70 6.57 2.67
CA LEU A 36 -10.01 7.37 1.49
C LEU A 36 -11.50 7.78 1.53
N SER A 37 -11.77 9.06 1.28
CA SER A 37 -13.13 9.60 1.12
C SER A 37 -13.55 9.68 -0.35
N GLU A 38 -14.85 9.84 -0.61
CA GLU A 38 -15.40 10.01 -1.97
C GLU A 38 -14.88 11.29 -2.65
N ALA A 39 -14.65 12.36 -1.90
CA ALA A 39 -14.04 13.58 -2.44
C ALA A 39 -12.51 13.47 -2.61
N GLY A 40 -11.93 12.27 -2.48
CA GLY A 40 -10.51 12.01 -2.69
C GLY A 40 -9.61 12.51 -1.57
N TRP A 41 -10.11 12.58 -0.33
CA TRP A 41 -9.30 12.95 0.83
C TRP A 41 -8.75 11.73 1.55
N ILE A 42 -7.52 11.86 2.04
CA ILE A 42 -6.76 10.76 2.63
C ILE A 42 -6.34 11.10 4.05
N ARG A 43 -6.37 10.10 4.93
CA ARG A 43 -5.81 10.17 6.28
C ARG A 43 -5.40 8.78 6.79
N ALA A 44 -4.45 8.76 7.73
CA ALA A 44 -4.02 7.56 8.45
C ALA A 44 -4.43 7.67 9.92
N ALA A 45 -5.31 6.77 10.35
CA ALA A 45 -5.71 6.58 11.74
C ALA A 45 -4.80 5.55 12.41
N LYS A 46 -4.47 5.77 13.68
CA LYS A 46 -3.73 4.76 14.47
C LYS A 46 -4.67 3.64 14.88
N GLY A 47 -4.19 2.40 14.83
CA GLY A 47 -4.97 1.21 15.13
C GLY A 47 -5.53 0.53 13.89
N ALA A 48 -5.85 -0.75 14.05
CA ALA A 48 -6.45 -1.62 13.02
C ALA A 48 -7.98 -1.75 13.19
N ASP A 49 -8.51 -1.27 14.30
CA ASP A 49 -9.90 -1.37 14.76
C ASP A 49 -10.67 -0.05 14.57
N VAL A 50 -10.22 0.78 13.63
CA VAL A 50 -10.82 2.08 13.34
C VAL A 50 -12.13 1.88 12.57
N ASP A 51 -13.22 2.42 13.10
CA ASP A 51 -14.50 2.51 12.39
C ASP A 51 -14.42 3.59 11.31
N ALA A 52 -13.89 3.22 10.15
CA ALA A 52 -13.63 4.13 9.04
C ALA A 52 -14.90 4.78 8.49
N GLU A 53 -16.01 4.04 8.43
CA GLU A 53 -17.28 4.50 7.85
C GLU A 53 -17.89 5.65 8.66
N ASN A 54 -17.75 5.60 9.99
CA ASN A 54 -18.35 6.59 10.90
C ASN A 54 -17.38 7.69 11.36
N LEU A 55 -16.22 7.84 10.70
CA LEU A 55 -15.32 8.96 10.98
C LEU A 55 -15.95 10.31 10.58
N ASN A 56 -15.40 11.40 11.11
CA ASN A 56 -15.84 12.74 10.70
C ASN A 56 -15.32 13.09 9.29
N TYR A 57 -16.20 13.48 8.38
CA TYR A 57 -15.89 13.88 7.00
C TYR A 57 -16.26 15.35 6.77
N ARG A 58 -15.79 15.92 5.66
CA ARG A 58 -16.20 17.28 5.27
C ARG A 58 -17.67 17.29 4.82
N ALA A 59 -18.29 18.46 4.87
CA ALA A 59 -19.67 18.61 4.40
C ALA A 59 -19.80 18.17 2.94
N GLY A 60 -20.70 17.22 2.67
CA GLY A 60 -20.91 16.63 1.35
C GLY A 60 -19.86 15.58 0.94
N ASP A 61 -19.01 15.14 1.87
CA ASP A 61 -18.01 14.08 1.68
C ASP A 61 -18.36 12.90 2.59
N GLN A 62 -17.99 11.69 2.19
CA GLN A 62 -18.29 10.47 2.93
C GLN A 62 -17.20 9.40 2.72
N TYR A 63 -17.31 8.32 3.48
CA TYR A 63 -16.43 7.17 3.35
C TYR A 63 -16.49 6.56 1.95
N LEU A 64 -15.33 6.18 1.41
CA LEU A 64 -15.22 5.43 0.15
C LEU A 64 -14.53 4.08 0.35
N SER A 65 -13.31 4.08 0.90
CA SER A 65 -12.49 2.87 0.99
C SER A 65 -11.46 2.99 2.10
N HIS A 66 -11.04 1.88 2.71
CA HIS A 66 -9.92 1.84 3.64
C HIS A 66 -9.06 0.59 3.48
N ALA A 67 -7.82 0.69 3.95
CA ALA A 67 -6.91 -0.44 4.05
C ALA A 67 -6.16 -0.38 5.39
N VAL A 68 -5.91 -1.54 5.99
CA VAL A 68 -5.19 -1.69 7.26
C VAL A 68 -3.80 -2.20 6.98
N GLY A 69 -2.79 -1.55 7.56
CA GLY A 69 -1.40 -1.94 7.38
C GLY A 69 -0.50 -1.38 8.47
N LYS A 70 0.79 -1.25 8.14
CA LYS A 70 1.82 -0.72 9.04
C LYS A 70 2.39 0.60 8.51
N THR A 71 2.81 1.48 9.42
CA THR A 71 3.36 2.80 9.09
C THR A 71 4.57 2.80 8.16
N ASN A 72 5.35 1.72 8.15
CA ASN A 72 6.53 1.56 7.33
C ASN A 72 6.25 0.93 5.95
N GLN A 73 4.99 0.61 5.64
CA GLN A 73 4.59 0.07 4.35
C GLN A 73 4.18 1.17 3.37
N ARG A 74 4.11 0.79 2.10
CA ARG A 74 3.52 1.59 1.04
C ARG A 74 2.05 1.23 0.90
N ILE A 75 1.27 2.21 0.44
CA ILE A 75 -0.14 2.05 0.16
C ILE A 75 -0.41 2.42 -1.29
N TYR A 76 -1.35 1.69 -1.91
CA TYR A 76 -1.66 1.80 -3.32
C TYR A 76 -3.05 2.41 -3.50
N PHE A 77 -3.19 3.23 -4.54
CA PHE A 77 -4.46 3.85 -4.92
C PHE A 77 -4.76 3.51 -6.37
N LEU A 78 -6.03 3.30 -6.66
CA LEU A 78 -6.52 3.10 -8.03
C LEU A 78 -7.46 4.27 -8.38
N ASP A 79 -7.31 4.80 -9.59
CA ASP A 79 -8.25 5.76 -10.14
C ASP A 79 -9.25 5.11 -11.11
N GLU A 80 -10.29 5.84 -11.48
CA GLU A 80 -11.32 5.35 -12.42
C GLU A 80 -10.80 5.05 -13.83
N THR A 81 -9.61 5.56 -14.21
CA THR A 81 -8.97 5.25 -15.49
C THR A 81 -8.11 3.99 -15.45
N GLY A 82 -8.04 3.32 -14.30
CA GLY A 82 -7.25 2.11 -14.09
C GLY A 82 -5.76 2.37 -13.85
N ARG A 83 -5.39 3.60 -13.44
CA ARG A 83 -4.00 3.92 -13.07
C ARG A 83 -3.76 3.64 -11.60
N SER A 84 -2.60 3.04 -11.30
CA SER A 84 -2.14 2.82 -9.95
C SER A 84 -1.21 3.96 -9.49
N TYR A 85 -1.28 4.27 -8.20
CA TYR A 85 -0.43 5.22 -7.52
C TYR A 85 0.08 4.60 -6.22
N ALA A 86 1.20 5.10 -5.70
CA ALA A 86 1.71 4.62 -4.43
C ALA A 86 2.30 5.77 -3.60
N LEU A 87 2.12 5.68 -2.28
CA LEU A 87 2.73 6.59 -1.30
C LEU A 87 3.23 5.79 -0.09
N PRO A 88 4.29 6.24 0.59
CA PRO A 88 4.61 5.76 1.93
C PRO A 88 3.50 6.15 2.91
N ILE A 89 3.04 5.23 3.75
CA ILE A 89 2.01 5.52 4.76
C ILE A 89 2.47 6.62 5.71
N SER A 90 3.76 6.62 6.08
CA SER A 90 4.38 7.64 6.93
C SER A 90 4.25 9.07 6.41
N SER A 91 3.95 9.25 5.12
CA SER A 91 3.74 10.57 4.50
C SER A 91 2.30 11.10 4.59
N LEU A 92 1.36 10.28 5.08
CA LEU A 92 -0.06 10.60 5.16
C LEU A 92 -0.41 11.40 6.42
N PRO A 93 -1.44 12.26 6.38
CA PRO A 93 -1.83 13.07 7.52
C PRO A 93 -2.54 12.20 8.56
N SER A 94 -2.42 12.57 9.84
CA SER A 94 -3.10 11.85 10.92
C SER A 94 -4.63 12.00 10.84
N ALA A 95 -5.37 10.99 11.31
CA ALA A 95 -6.83 11.04 11.38
C ALA A 95 -7.42 11.96 12.47
N ARG A 96 -6.59 12.72 13.20
CA ARG A 96 -7.10 13.76 14.12
C ARG A 96 -7.77 14.92 13.37
N GLY A 97 -7.38 15.14 12.12
CA GLY A 97 -8.01 16.11 11.22
C GLY A 97 -8.96 15.45 10.22
N LEU A 98 -9.46 16.25 9.28
CA LEU A 98 -10.29 15.78 8.18
C LEU A 98 -9.49 15.11 7.05
N GLY A 99 -8.15 15.06 7.19
CA GLY A 99 -7.23 14.58 6.15
C GLY A 99 -6.74 15.69 5.24
N GLU A 100 -6.24 15.30 4.07
CA GLU A 100 -5.83 16.22 3.01
C GLU A 100 -6.25 15.67 1.64
N PRO A 101 -6.42 16.50 0.60
CA PRO A 101 -6.73 15.99 -0.73
C PRO A 101 -5.56 15.17 -1.27
N LEU A 102 -5.82 13.97 -1.78
CA LEU A 102 -4.76 13.10 -2.31
C LEU A 102 -4.04 13.72 -3.52
N SER A 103 -4.73 14.62 -4.25
CA SER A 103 -4.17 15.46 -5.30
C SER A 103 -3.11 16.47 -4.83
N SER A 104 -2.91 16.67 -3.52
CA SER A 104 -1.78 17.46 -3.00
C SER A 104 -0.43 16.75 -3.18
N LYS A 105 -0.45 15.41 -3.22
CA LYS A 105 0.75 14.56 -3.33
C LYS A 105 0.87 13.88 -4.70
N LEU A 106 -0.27 13.53 -5.30
CA LEU A 106 -0.37 12.82 -6.57
C LEU A 106 -0.97 13.73 -7.65
N ALA A 107 -0.71 13.41 -8.92
CA ALA A 107 -1.15 14.18 -10.07
C ALA A 107 -2.05 13.31 -10.98
N PRO A 108 -3.29 13.00 -10.56
CA PRO A 108 -4.25 12.35 -11.44
C PRO A 108 -4.61 13.28 -12.60
N ALA A 109 -5.17 12.72 -13.68
CA ALA A 109 -5.69 13.53 -14.78
C ALA A 109 -6.85 14.42 -14.30
N SER A 110 -7.09 15.53 -15.00
CA SER A 110 -8.12 16.50 -14.60
C SER A 110 -9.50 15.84 -14.60
N GLY A 111 -10.22 15.97 -13.49
CA GLY A 111 -11.56 15.38 -13.31
C GLY A 111 -11.55 13.90 -12.92
N VAL A 112 -10.38 13.27 -12.82
CA VAL A 112 -10.27 11.84 -12.50
C VAL A 112 -10.32 11.59 -11.00
N ALA A 113 -11.27 10.75 -10.57
CA ALA A 113 -11.44 10.38 -9.16
C ALA A 113 -10.62 9.14 -8.77
N PHE A 114 -10.12 9.14 -7.54
CA PHE A 114 -9.60 7.93 -6.90
C PHE A 114 -10.76 7.09 -6.40
N ILE A 115 -10.76 5.79 -6.71
CA ILE A 115 -11.90 4.90 -6.45
C ILE A 115 -11.60 3.86 -5.36
N GLN A 116 -10.33 3.59 -5.09
CA GLN A 116 -9.96 2.53 -4.16
C GLN A 116 -8.60 2.77 -3.52
N VAL A 117 -8.47 2.32 -2.28
CA VAL A 117 -7.18 2.14 -1.61
C VAL A 117 -6.93 0.65 -1.37
N TYR A 118 -5.68 0.21 -1.55
CA TYR A 118 -5.27 -1.17 -1.38
C TYR A 118 -3.90 -1.26 -0.70
N LEU A 119 -3.74 -2.23 0.18
CA LEU A 119 -2.48 -2.54 0.83
C LEU A 119 -2.42 -4.04 1.12
N ASP A 120 -1.30 -4.65 0.76
CA ASP A 120 -0.94 -6.02 1.10
C ASP A 120 0.58 -6.18 0.88
N ASP A 121 1.14 -7.36 1.16
CA ASP A 121 2.54 -7.68 0.89
C ASP A 121 2.86 -7.58 -0.61
N GLU A 122 4.08 -7.13 -0.95
CA GLU A 122 4.53 -6.93 -2.33
C GLU A 122 4.40 -8.20 -3.19
N GLU A 123 4.54 -9.38 -2.59
CA GLU A 123 4.47 -10.68 -3.26
C GLU A 123 3.07 -11.31 -3.26
N SER A 124 2.11 -10.76 -2.50
CA SER A 124 0.72 -11.24 -2.47
C SER A 124 0.10 -11.16 -3.87
N GLU A 125 -0.70 -12.18 -4.22
CA GLU A 125 -1.45 -12.20 -5.46
C GLU A 125 -2.72 -11.36 -5.35
N LEU A 126 -3.08 -10.67 -6.42
CA LEU A 126 -4.34 -9.93 -6.56
C LEU A 126 -4.98 -10.18 -7.91
N ILE A 127 -6.28 -9.92 -8.01
CA ILE A 127 -7.02 -9.90 -9.27
C ILE A 127 -7.45 -8.46 -9.55
N ALA A 128 -7.02 -7.93 -10.69
CA ALA A 128 -7.48 -6.65 -11.20
C ALA A 128 -8.56 -6.88 -12.26
N ALA A 129 -9.69 -6.19 -12.17
CA ALA A 129 -10.80 -6.34 -13.11
C ALA A 129 -11.51 -5.01 -13.37
N SER A 130 -12.05 -4.85 -14.58
CA SER A 130 -12.92 -3.73 -14.97
C SER A 130 -14.38 -4.19 -15.07
N SER A 131 -15.30 -3.22 -15.03
CA SER A 131 -16.74 -3.45 -15.25
C SER A 131 -17.06 -3.99 -16.65
N SER A 132 -16.15 -3.83 -17.62
CA SER A 132 -16.24 -4.40 -18.97
C SER A 132 -15.99 -5.92 -19.01
N GLY A 133 -15.70 -6.55 -17.87
CA GLY A 133 -15.52 -8.01 -17.74
C GLY A 133 -14.10 -8.50 -18.06
N TYR A 134 -13.14 -7.60 -18.21
CA TYR A 134 -11.73 -7.93 -18.46
C TYR A 134 -10.90 -7.73 -17.21
N GLY A 135 -9.91 -8.60 -17.02
CA GLY A 135 -9.03 -8.55 -15.86
C GLY A 135 -7.88 -9.53 -15.95
N PHE A 136 -6.97 -9.46 -14.99
CA PHE A 136 -5.83 -10.36 -14.90
C PHE A 136 -5.40 -10.58 -13.44
N LYS A 137 -4.82 -11.75 -13.17
CA LYS A 137 -4.15 -12.05 -11.90
C LYS A 137 -2.72 -11.51 -11.96
N THR A 138 -2.27 -10.87 -10.88
CA THR A 138 -0.91 -10.35 -10.76
C THR A 138 -0.46 -10.30 -9.31
N GLN A 139 0.67 -9.68 -9.02
CA GLN A 139 1.17 -9.42 -7.67
C GLN A 139 1.08 -7.94 -7.32
N VAL A 140 0.98 -7.63 -6.03
CA VAL A 140 0.86 -6.26 -5.50
C VAL A 140 1.99 -5.35 -5.94
N LYS A 141 3.22 -5.84 -6.03
CA LYS A 141 4.36 -5.06 -6.54
C LYS A 141 4.14 -4.46 -7.94
N GLN A 142 3.22 -5.00 -8.74
CA GLN A 142 2.89 -4.44 -10.05
C GLN A 142 2.09 -3.13 -9.98
N LEU A 143 1.47 -2.82 -8.84
CA LEU A 143 0.83 -1.53 -8.56
C LEU A 143 1.85 -0.43 -8.26
N ASP A 144 3.08 -0.79 -7.85
CA ASP A 144 4.04 0.18 -7.33
C ASP A 144 4.60 1.12 -8.40
N THR A 145 4.75 2.38 -8.00
CA THR A 145 5.31 3.47 -8.81
C THR A 145 5.71 4.65 -7.93
N ASN A 146 6.78 5.34 -8.31
CA ASN A 146 7.16 6.62 -7.70
C ASN A 146 6.73 7.82 -8.55
N ALA A 147 6.11 7.60 -9.71
CA ALA A 147 5.61 8.67 -10.55
C ALA A 147 4.37 9.30 -9.90
N LYS A 148 4.39 10.62 -9.68
CA LYS A 148 3.22 11.35 -9.15
C LYS A 148 1.98 11.21 -10.04
N ALA A 149 2.19 11.09 -11.35
CA ALA A 149 1.13 10.84 -12.32
C ALA A 149 0.61 9.39 -12.34
N GLY A 150 1.14 8.52 -11.46
CA GLY A 150 0.78 7.10 -11.42
C GLY A 150 1.35 6.30 -12.58
N LYS A 151 0.95 5.04 -12.67
CA LYS A 151 1.31 4.07 -13.70
C LYS A 151 0.02 3.54 -14.33
N SER A 152 0.03 3.37 -15.66
CA SER A 152 -1.07 2.64 -16.32
C SER A 152 -1.02 1.18 -15.87
N PHE A 153 -2.04 0.72 -15.17
CA PHE A 153 -2.07 -0.61 -14.57
C PHE A 153 -3.15 -1.50 -15.20
N LEU A 154 -4.37 -0.99 -15.29
CA LEU A 154 -5.51 -1.63 -15.93
C LEU A 154 -6.00 -0.74 -17.08
N SER A 155 -6.13 -1.30 -18.27
CA SER A 155 -6.80 -0.60 -19.37
C SER A 155 -8.30 -0.73 -19.18
N VAL A 156 -8.98 0.39 -18.89
CA VAL A 156 -10.44 0.46 -18.82
C VAL A 156 -10.95 0.90 -20.22
N PRO A 157 -11.69 0.04 -20.95
CA PRO A 157 -12.26 0.37 -22.25
C PRO A 157 -13.35 1.45 -22.18
#